data_AF-A0A961ERP3-F1
#
_entry.id   AF-A0A961ERP3-F1
#
_cell.length_a   1.000
_cell.length_b   1.000
_cell.length_c   1.000
_cell.angle_alpha   90.00
_cell.angle_beta   90.00
_cell.angle_gamma   90.00
#
_symmetry.space_group_name_H-M   'P 1'
#
loop_
_entity.id
_entity.type
_entity.pdbx_description
1 polymer ?
#
loop_
_entity_poly.entity_id
_entity_poly.type
_entity_poly.pdbx_seq_one_letter_code
_entity_poly.pdbx_strand_id
1 'polypeptide(L)'
;MRFLVTGSIRSPSGPRAILTGAIVFFLLFTAAHFAREWNATGHSPETVTANLTGQGFADQAILLLEDLHIDLVLFGMFLLFVGSVLFQVRGSKTAKNAIFIALAVGILLYIICRFLVPLGSLFAIAVTGLFYTVHAAMVVILLWLLLDLYRGQP
;
A
#
# COMPACT_ATOMS: atom_id res chain seq x y z
N MET A 1 27.34 18.82 8.40
CA MET A 1 26.44 17.68 8.08
C MET A 1 26.12 16.80 9.31
N ARG A 2 25.86 17.38 10.49
CA ARG A 2 25.53 16.61 11.71
C ARG A 2 24.03 16.33 11.88
N PHE A 3 23.18 16.90 11.02
CA PHE A 3 21.73 16.68 11.05
C PHE A 3 21.30 15.29 10.57
N LEU A 4 22.19 14.55 9.89
CA LEU A 4 21.90 13.23 9.32
C LEU A 4 22.44 12.05 10.16
N VAL A 5 23.22 12.30 11.22
CA VAL A 5 24.01 11.24 11.88
C VAL A 5 23.55 10.89 13.30
N THR A 6 22.76 11.73 13.98
CA THR A 6 22.37 11.43 15.39
C THR A 6 20.94 11.82 15.79
N GLY A 7 20.15 12.41 14.89
CA GLY A 7 18.76 12.75 15.17
C GLY A 7 17.88 11.50 15.12
N SER A 8 17.40 11.02 16.27
CA SER A 8 16.33 10.02 16.28
C SER A 8 15.11 10.58 15.54
N ILE A 9 14.37 9.75 14.78
CA ILE A 9 13.04 10.12 14.25
C ILE A 9 12.08 10.62 15.33
N ARG A 10 12.38 10.30 16.59
CA ARG A 10 11.62 10.72 17.77
C ARG A 10 12.09 12.07 18.33
N SER A 11 13.01 12.78 17.68
CA SER A 11 13.44 14.09 18.15
C SER A 11 12.32 15.12 17.99
N PRO A 12 11.95 15.88 19.05
CA PRO A 12 10.94 16.93 18.96
C PRO A 12 11.38 18.11 18.09
N SER A 13 12.69 18.28 17.86
CA SER A 13 13.29 19.40 17.12
C SER A 13 13.26 19.27 15.58
N GLY A 14 12.27 18.57 15.01
CA GLY A 14 12.01 18.56 13.56
C GLY A 14 11.72 17.19 12.94
N PRO A 15 12.59 16.16 13.10
CA PRO A 15 12.43 14.87 12.45
C PRO A 15 11.09 14.18 12.71
N ARG A 16 10.58 14.28 13.96
CA ARG A 16 9.27 13.70 14.33
C ARG A 16 8.12 14.40 13.60
N ALA A 17 8.14 15.73 13.53
CA ALA A 17 7.09 16.52 12.88
C ALA A 17 7.05 16.25 11.37
N ILE A 18 8.22 16.20 10.73
CA ILE A 18 8.34 15.87 9.30
C ILE A 18 7.79 14.47 9.03
N LEU A 19 8.21 13.48 9.82
CA LEU A 19 7.74 12.11 9.64
C LEU A 19 6.25 11.96 9.92
N THR A 20 5.72 12.67 10.92
CA THR A 20 4.27 12.70 11.20
C THR A 20 3.51 13.27 10.01
N GLY A 21 3.95 14.42 9.48
CA GLY A 21 3.37 15.02 8.28
C GLY A 21 3.40 14.06 7.08
N ALA A 22 4.53 13.37 6.87
CA ALA A 22 4.65 12.37 5.83
C ALA A 22 3.68 11.20 6.03
N ILE A 23 3.55 10.64 7.24
CA ILE A 23 2.60 9.56 7.53
C ILE A 23 1.16 10.00 7.28
N VAL A 24 0.78 11.22 7.70
CA VAL A 24 -0.56 11.77 7.43
C VAL A 24 -0.81 11.93 5.93
N PHE A 25 0.18 12.42 5.19
CA PHE A 25 0.09 12.52 3.73
C PHE A 25 -0.05 11.14 3.08
N PHE A 26 0.69 10.14 3.55
CA PHE A 26 0.56 8.75 3.09
C PHE A 26 -0.81 8.14 3.45
N LEU A 27 -1.42 8.49 4.57
CA LEU A 27 -2.80 8.08 4.89
C LEU A 27 -3.81 8.66 3.89
N LEU A 28 -3.71 9.96 3.59
CA LEU A 28 -4.54 10.61 2.57
C LEU A 28 -4.32 10.00 1.19
N PHE A 29 -3.08 9.68 0.86
CA PHE A 29 -2.70 9.01 -0.37
C PHE A 29 -3.29 7.60 -0.46
N THR A 30 -3.24 6.81 0.61
CA THR A 30 -3.90 5.49 0.66
C THR A 30 -5.41 5.61 0.50
N ALA A 31 -6.04 6.64 1.08
CA ALA A 31 -7.47 6.89 0.89
C ALA A 31 -7.82 7.29 -0.56
N ALA A 32 -6.99 8.14 -1.19
CA ALA A 32 -7.16 8.53 -2.59
C ALA A 32 -6.96 7.32 -3.53
N HIS A 33 -5.96 6.49 -3.27
CA HIS A 33 -5.71 5.26 -4.02
C HIS A 33 -6.89 4.29 -3.88
N PHE A 34 -7.39 4.08 -2.66
CA PHE A 34 -8.57 3.27 -2.41
C PHE A 34 -9.77 3.77 -3.22
N ALA A 35 -10.06 5.07 -3.20
CA ALA A 35 -11.16 5.66 -3.94
C ALA A 35 -10.98 5.52 -5.47
N ARG A 36 -9.75 5.65 -5.98
CA ARG A 36 -9.43 5.42 -7.39
C ARG A 36 -9.72 3.97 -7.78
N GLU A 37 -9.17 3.01 -7.05
CA GLU A 37 -9.34 1.58 -7.31
C GLU A 37 -10.80 1.15 -7.18
N TRP A 38 -11.53 1.70 -6.21
CA TRP A 38 -12.96 1.46 -6.04
C TRP A 38 -13.76 1.81 -7.30
N ASN A 39 -13.38 2.90 -7.97
CA ASN A 39 -14.05 3.36 -9.18
C ASN A 39 -13.56 2.64 -10.45
N ALA A 40 -12.25 2.37 -10.56
CA ALA A 40 -11.66 1.76 -11.75
C ALA A 40 -11.85 0.24 -11.78
N THR A 41 -11.53 -0.44 -10.69
CA THR A 41 -11.55 -1.91 -10.59
C THR A 41 -12.91 -2.41 -10.08
N GLY A 42 -13.52 -1.72 -9.12
CA GLY A 42 -14.78 -2.14 -8.48
C GLY A 42 -14.57 -2.66 -7.06
N HIS A 43 -15.67 -2.96 -6.36
CA HIS A 43 -15.68 -3.27 -4.93
C HIS A 43 -16.38 -4.58 -4.57
N SER A 44 -16.92 -5.26 -5.57
CA SER A 44 -17.55 -6.57 -5.48
C SER A 44 -17.05 -7.47 -6.62
N PRO A 45 -17.08 -8.81 -6.47
CA PRO A 45 -16.65 -9.72 -7.54
C PRO A 45 -17.38 -9.46 -8.86
N GLU A 46 -18.67 -9.11 -8.83
CA GLU A 46 -19.46 -8.84 -10.03
C GLU A 46 -18.96 -7.59 -10.76
N THR A 47 -18.72 -6.49 -10.02
CA THR A 47 -18.19 -5.24 -10.59
C THR A 47 -16.75 -5.41 -11.10
N VAL A 48 -15.93 -6.16 -10.38
CA VAL A 48 -14.55 -6.51 -10.80
C VAL A 48 -14.56 -7.32 -12.09
N THR A 49 -15.41 -8.34 -12.20
CA THR A 49 -15.56 -9.08 -13.46
C THR A 49 -16.05 -8.16 -14.57
N ALA A 50 -17.09 -7.35 -14.34
CA ALA A 50 -17.63 -6.47 -15.38
C ALA A 50 -16.58 -5.50 -15.92
N ASN A 51 -15.82 -4.85 -15.02
CA ASN A 51 -14.81 -3.86 -15.39
C ASN A 51 -13.56 -4.49 -16.03
N LEU A 52 -13.15 -5.67 -15.56
CA LEU A 52 -11.94 -6.36 -16.02
C LEU A 52 -12.20 -7.46 -17.07
N THR A 53 -13.40 -7.57 -17.65
CA THR A 53 -13.66 -8.50 -18.76
C THR A 53 -14.56 -7.92 -19.85
N GLY A 54 -15.21 -6.78 -19.60
CA GLY A 54 -16.25 -6.20 -20.47
C GLY A 54 -15.74 -5.51 -21.74
N GLN A 55 -14.43 -5.39 -21.94
CA GLN A 55 -13.83 -4.79 -23.14
C GLN A 55 -12.99 -5.85 -23.87
N GLY A 56 -12.91 -5.80 -25.20
CA GLY A 56 -12.12 -6.79 -25.96
C GLY A 56 -10.69 -6.93 -25.40
N PHE A 57 -10.12 -8.15 -25.46
CA PHE A 57 -8.86 -8.48 -24.77
C PHE A 57 -7.71 -7.48 -25.02
N ALA A 58 -7.62 -6.92 -26.23
CA ALA A 58 -6.59 -5.93 -26.60
C ALA A 58 -6.81 -4.56 -25.92
N ASP A 59 -8.03 -4.03 -25.94
CA ASP A 59 -8.38 -2.75 -25.30
C ASP A 59 -8.30 -2.86 -23.78
N GLN A 60 -8.71 -4.02 -23.25
CA GLN A 60 -8.60 -4.35 -21.84
C GLN A 60 -7.13 -4.41 -21.39
N ALA A 61 -6.24 -4.99 -22.19
CA ALA A 61 -4.83 -5.09 -21.84
C ALA A 61 -4.15 -3.72 -21.77
N ILE A 62 -4.52 -2.78 -22.64
CA ILE A 62 -3.99 -1.40 -22.64
C ILE A 62 -4.43 -0.64 -21.39
N LEU A 63 -5.73 -0.66 -21.08
CA LEU A 63 -6.28 -0.02 -19.88
C LEU A 63 -5.71 -0.62 -18.60
N LEU A 64 -5.58 -1.95 -18.54
CA LEU A 64 -4.91 -2.64 -17.44
C LEU A 64 -3.44 -2.25 -17.30
N LEU A 65 -2.74 -1.98 -18.40
CA LEU A 65 -1.33 -1.58 -18.36
C LEU A 65 -1.17 -0.15 -17.83
N GLU A 66 -2.04 0.77 -18.25
CA GLU A 66 -2.07 2.15 -17.75
C GLU A 66 -2.39 2.19 -16.25
N ASP A 67 -3.41 1.46 -15.83
CA ASP A 67 -3.77 1.32 -14.41
C ASP A 67 -2.65 0.64 -13.61
N LEU A 68 -2.03 -0.40 -14.18
CA LEU A 68 -0.90 -1.10 -13.55
C LEU A 68 0.26 -0.14 -13.29
N HIS A 69 0.61 0.73 -14.25
CA HIS A 69 1.71 1.68 -14.04
C HIS A 69 1.41 2.59 -12.86
N ILE A 70 0.20 3.15 -12.79
CA ILE A 70 -0.23 3.99 -11.67
C ILE A 70 -0.11 3.17 -10.37
N ASP A 71 -0.67 1.96 -10.31
CA ASP A 71 -0.59 1.13 -9.11
C ASP A 71 0.82 0.77 -8.68
N LEU A 72 1.70 0.41 -9.62
CA LEU A 72 3.10 0.11 -9.33
C LEU A 72 3.82 1.33 -8.76
N VAL A 73 3.53 2.52 -9.25
CA VAL A 73 4.08 3.77 -8.69
C VAL A 73 3.53 3.99 -7.28
N LEU A 74 2.22 3.88 -7.08
CA LEU A 74 1.60 4.16 -5.79
C LEU A 74 2.04 3.14 -4.72
N PHE A 75 1.96 1.85 -5.02
CA PHE A 75 2.43 0.79 -4.14
C PHE A 75 3.95 0.82 -3.96
N GLY A 76 4.71 1.11 -5.01
CA GLY A 76 6.17 1.24 -4.94
C GLY A 76 6.59 2.36 -3.99
N MET A 77 5.99 3.55 -4.13
CA MET A 77 6.22 4.67 -3.21
C MET A 77 5.86 4.31 -1.77
N PHE A 78 4.72 3.64 -1.56
CA PHE A 78 4.30 3.19 -0.25
C PHE A 78 5.29 2.19 0.36
N LEU A 79 5.72 1.19 -0.40
CA LEU A 79 6.68 0.17 0.06
C LEU A 79 8.04 0.79 0.38
N LEU A 80 8.55 1.69 -0.45
CA LEU A 80 9.81 2.40 -0.18
C LEU A 80 9.71 3.23 1.11
N PHE A 81 8.60 3.95 1.28
CA PHE A 81 8.36 4.72 2.49
C PHE A 81 8.29 3.81 3.72
N VAL A 82 7.40 2.83 3.73
CA VAL A 82 7.23 1.90 4.86
C VAL A 82 8.53 1.14 5.16
N GLY A 83 9.22 0.65 4.14
CA GLY A 83 10.53 0.01 4.28
C GLY A 83 11.53 0.92 4.98
N SER A 84 11.64 2.18 4.54
CA SER A 84 12.56 3.15 5.14
C SER A 84 12.26 3.48 6.60
N VAL A 85 10.98 3.53 6.98
CA VAL A 85 10.54 3.87 8.35
C VAL A 85 10.62 2.65 9.27
N LEU A 86 10.30 1.45 8.77
CA LEU A 86 10.36 0.20 9.53
C LEU A 86 11.74 -0.06 10.16
N PHE A 87 12.83 0.30 9.45
CA PHE A 87 14.19 0.18 9.99
C PHE A 87 14.42 1.07 11.23
N GLN A 88 13.65 2.15 11.39
CA GLN A 88 13.84 3.17 12.44
C GLN A 88 12.87 3.01 13.64
N VAL A 89 11.83 2.20 13.45
CA VAL A 89 10.77 1.88 14.44
C VAL A 89 11.30 0.96 15.56
N ARG A 90 10.69 0.95 16.74
CA ARG A 90 11.05 -0.04 17.79
C ARG A 90 10.49 -1.41 17.46
N GLY A 91 11.18 -2.47 17.86
CA GLY A 91 10.72 -3.86 17.66
C GLY A 91 11.75 -4.74 16.96
N SER A 92 11.45 -6.04 16.92
CA SER A 92 12.37 -7.04 16.38
C SER A 92 12.54 -6.89 14.87
N LYS A 93 13.76 -7.13 14.39
CA LYS A 93 14.07 -7.15 12.95
C LYS A 93 13.19 -8.17 12.22
N THR A 94 12.95 -9.32 12.83
CA THR A 94 12.10 -10.39 12.29
C THR A 94 10.67 -9.92 12.05
N ALA A 95 10.04 -9.26 13.02
CA ALA A 95 8.67 -8.77 12.86
C ALA A 95 8.56 -7.71 11.77
N LYS A 96 9.50 -6.76 11.72
CA LYS A 96 9.55 -5.72 10.68
C LYS A 96 9.71 -6.32 9.28
N ASN A 97 10.61 -7.29 9.13
CA ASN A 97 10.80 -7.99 7.86
C ASN A 97 9.54 -8.77 7.45
N ALA A 98 8.89 -9.45 8.41
CA ALA A 98 7.66 -10.18 8.14
C ALA A 98 6.54 -9.24 7.68
N ILE A 99 6.36 -8.07 8.33
CA ILE A 99 5.39 -7.05 7.92
C ILE A 99 5.67 -6.58 6.49
N PHE A 100 6.92 -6.22 6.19
CA PHE A 100 7.31 -5.75 4.86
C PHE A 100 7.09 -6.81 3.78
N ILE A 101 7.53 -8.05 4.03
CA ILE A 101 7.38 -9.17 3.08
C ILE A 101 5.90 -9.50 2.87
N ALA A 102 5.12 -9.60 3.95
CA ALA A 102 3.69 -9.91 3.85
C ALA A 102 2.95 -8.84 3.03
N LEU A 103 3.26 -7.56 3.26
CA LEU A 103 2.70 -6.46 2.49
C LEU A 103 3.10 -6.53 1.01
N ALA A 104 4.39 -6.72 0.71
CA ALA A 104 4.89 -6.81 -0.65
C ALA A 104 4.28 -8.00 -1.42
N VAL A 105 4.19 -9.16 -0.77
CA VAL A 105 3.54 -10.35 -1.34
C VAL A 105 2.04 -10.11 -1.54
N GLY A 106 1.36 -9.50 -0.58
CA GLY A 106 -0.07 -9.16 -0.70
C GLY A 106 -0.36 -8.24 -1.88
N ILE A 107 0.46 -7.20 -2.08
CA ILE A 107 0.38 -6.30 -3.23
C ILE A 107 0.66 -7.05 -4.54
N LEU A 108 1.69 -7.90 -4.58
CA LEU A 108 2.02 -8.66 -5.78
C LEU A 108 0.90 -9.62 -6.16
N LEU A 109 0.33 -10.34 -5.18
CA LEU A 109 -0.82 -11.21 -5.39
C LEU A 109 -2.03 -10.41 -5.87
N TYR A 110 -2.31 -9.25 -5.29
CA TYR A 110 -3.39 -8.36 -5.73
C TYR A 110 -3.27 -8.03 -7.22
N ILE A 111 -2.08 -7.59 -7.63
CA ILE A 111 -1.78 -7.24 -9.02
C ILE A 111 -1.93 -8.44 -9.94
N ILE A 112 -1.30 -9.58 -9.61
CA ILE A 112 -1.35 -10.79 -10.43
C ILE A 112 -2.80 -11.26 -10.61
N CYS A 113 -3.59 -11.30 -9.53
CA CYS A 113 -4.98 -11.74 -9.60
C CYS A 113 -5.84 -10.88 -10.54
N ARG A 114 -5.54 -9.58 -10.70
CA ARG A 114 -6.27 -8.71 -11.66
C ARG A 114 -6.10 -9.17 -13.10
N PHE A 115 -4.90 -9.57 -13.50
CA PHE A 115 -4.64 -10.12 -14.84
C PHE A 115 -5.28 -11.48 -15.06
N LEU A 116 -5.56 -12.22 -13.99
CA LEU A 116 -6.14 -13.55 -14.06
C LEU A 116 -7.68 -13.54 -14.00
N VAL A 117 -8.32 -12.40 -13.73
CA VAL A 117 -9.80 -12.30 -13.71
C VAL A 117 -10.49 -12.88 -14.95
N PRO A 118 -9.98 -12.67 -16.18
CA PRO A 118 -10.58 -13.27 -17.38
C PRO A 118 -10.55 -14.81 -17.40
N LEU A 119 -9.69 -15.45 -16.60
CA LEU A 119 -9.55 -16.90 -16.56
C LEU A 119 -10.56 -17.58 -15.62
N GLY A 120 -11.24 -16.83 -14.74
CA GLY A 120 -12.27 -17.39 -13.87
C GLY A 120 -12.72 -16.48 -12.72
N SER A 121 -13.95 -16.69 -12.26
CA SER A 121 -14.60 -15.87 -11.22
C SER A 121 -13.90 -15.93 -9.85
N LEU A 122 -13.16 -17.00 -9.56
CA LEU A 122 -12.35 -17.12 -8.33
C LEU A 122 -11.35 -15.95 -8.21
N PHE A 123 -10.78 -15.50 -9.32
CA PHE A 123 -9.83 -14.40 -9.32
C PHE A 123 -10.49 -13.06 -9.00
N ALA A 124 -11.75 -12.84 -9.42
CA ALA A 124 -12.50 -11.64 -9.03
C ALA A 124 -12.80 -11.59 -7.53
N ILE A 125 -13.10 -12.75 -6.92
CA ILE A 125 -13.23 -12.89 -5.47
C ILE A 125 -11.90 -12.59 -4.79
N ALA A 126 -10.80 -13.14 -5.31
CA ALA A 126 -9.46 -12.91 -4.77
C ALA A 126 -9.06 -11.43 -4.86
N VAL A 127 -9.27 -10.77 -6.01
CA VAL A 127 -9.01 -9.32 -6.19
C VAL A 127 -9.80 -8.51 -5.18
N THR A 128 -11.09 -8.79 -4.99
CA THR A 128 -11.92 -8.09 -4.02
C THR A 128 -11.40 -8.26 -2.60
N GLY A 129 -11.09 -9.49 -2.18
CA GLY A 129 -10.56 -9.76 -0.84
C GLY A 129 -9.18 -9.12 -0.62
N LEU A 130 -8.29 -9.23 -1.61
CA LEU A 130 -6.94 -8.66 -1.56
C LEU A 130 -6.98 -7.13 -1.56
N PHE A 131 -7.89 -6.50 -2.31
CA PHE A 131 -8.10 -5.06 -2.30
C PHE A 131 -8.32 -4.53 -0.88
N TYR A 132 -9.32 -5.06 -0.18
CA TYR A 132 -9.60 -4.64 1.19
C TYR A 132 -8.47 -4.98 2.15
N THR A 133 -7.90 -6.18 2.02
CA THR A 133 -6.84 -6.66 2.93
C THR A 133 -5.57 -5.82 2.80
N VAL A 134 -5.14 -5.52 1.58
CA VAL A 134 -3.95 -4.70 1.30
C VAL A 134 -4.16 -3.28 1.80
N HIS A 135 -5.29 -2.64 1.49
CA HIS A 135 -5.55 -1.27 1.95
C HIS A 135 -5.70 -1.19 3.47
N ALA A 136 -6.37 -2.15 4.10
CA ALA A 136 -6.44 -2.25 5.54
C ALA A 136 -5.03 -2.42 6.15
N ALA A 137 -4.19 -3.28 5.58
CA ALA A 137 -2.81 -3.46 6.02
C ALA A 137 -1.99 -2.18 5.88
N MET A 138 -2.12 -1.46 4.78
CA MET A 138 -1.46 -0.16 4.56
C MET A 138 -1.83 0.84 5.66
N VAL A 139 -3.13 1.00 5.93
CA VAL A 139 -3.63 1.90 6.98
C VAL A 139 -3.14 1.47 8.36
N VAL A 140 -3.28 0.19 8.70
CA VAL A 140 -2.85 -0.36 9.99
C VAL A 140 -1.35 -0.15 10.21
N ILE A 141 -0.53 -0.37 9.18
CA ILE A 141 0.91 -0.12 9.25
C ILE A 141 1.19 1.36 9.49
N LEU A 142 0.58 2.27 8.72
CA LEU A 142 0.78 3.71 8.90
C LEU A 142 0.36 4.19 10.29
N LEU A 143 -0.79 3.74 10.79
CA LEU A 143 -1.25 4.05 12.15
C LEU A 143 -0.32 3.49 13.21
N TRP A 144 0.17 2.26 13.03
CA TRP A 144 1.14 1.66 13.95
C TRP A 144 2.49 2.41 13.94
N LEU A 145 2.97 2.83 12.76
CA LEU A 145 4.17 3.67 12.63
C LEU A 145 3.98 5.01 13.36
N LEU A 146 2.81 5.63 13.20
CA LEU A 146 2.45 6.85 13.92
C LEU A 146 2.44 6.60 15.44
N LEU A 147 1.79 5.54 15.91
CA LEU A 147 1.79 5.20 17.33
C LEU A 147 3.19 4.93 17.87
N ASP A 148 4.05 4.22 17.14
CA ASP A 148 5.44 3.97 17.56
C ASP A 148 6.27 5.25 17.66
N LEU A 149 6.03 6.19 16.75
CA LEU A 149 6.72 7.48 16.73
C LEU A 149 6.48 8.30 18.01
N TYR A 150 5.30 8.14 18.60
CA TYR A 150 4.86 8.81 19.83
C TYR A 150 4.94 7.91 21.08
N ARG A 151 5.18 6.60 20.95
CA ARG A 151 5.32 5.67 22.08
C ARG A 151 6.61 5.90 22.84
N GLY A 152 6.50 6.01 24.16
CA GLY A 152 7.64 6.10 25.08
C GLY A 152 8.62 7.19 24.67
N GLN A 153 8.10 8.41 24.45
CA GLN A 153 8.96 9.58 24.34
C GLN A 153 9.86 9.67 25.59
N PRO A 154 11.01 10.38 25.57
CA PRO A 154 11.30 11.18 26.74
C PRO A 154 10.14 12.16 26.98
#